data_AF-A0AAD6QCH4-F1
#
_entry.id   AF-A0AAD6QCH4-F1
#
_cell.length_a   1.000
_cell.length_b   1.000
_cell.length_c   1.000
_cell.angle_alpha   90.00
_cell.angle_beta   90.00
_cell.angle_gamma   90.00
#
_symmetry.space_group_name_H-M   'P 1'
#
loop_
_entity.id
_entity.type
_entity.pdbx_description
1 polymer ?
#
loop_
_entity_poly.entity_id
_entity_poly.type
_entity_poly.pdbx_seq_one_letter_code
_entity_poly.pdbx_strand_id
1 'polypeptide(L)'
;MASRLTTTALSFLTYLLILSSFSSSTTIHPSNSDKVSLALYYESLCPYSANFIVNYLDKLVEDDDLLSIVDLYLSPWGNAKIRGNGTFVCQHGPYECLLNTVEACAIHAWPKLEDHFPFVYCVEKLVYERKYPEWESCFEELGLDPKPVSECFTGGYGNELELEYAAETNALQPPHKYVPWVVVDGQPLYEDYEDFITYICKAYKGTATPKACNKQSRHSIPRAKAKSIPPVCYRDTIVSTLLESIRSATSLWMHTQLSACLKLFPPLFSTEHYLSMTIYYLMTLCCDCGIGIWLDDKLPLLHALDMVLYTVALSVSPTSGIFCLSLILVKATIH
;
A
#
# COMPACT_ATOMS: atom_id res chain seq x y z
N MET A 1 31.00 53.81 23.37
CA MET A 1 30.57 52.93 22.26
C MET A 1 31.34 51.62 22.18
N ALA A 2 32.64 51.57 22.53
CA ALA A 2 33.43 50.33 22.46
C ALA A 2 32.99 49.19 23.41
N SER A 3 32.48 49.49 24.61
CA SER A 3 32.12 48.47 25.61
C SER A 3 30.78 47.74 25.36
N ARG A 4 29.91 48.29 24.50
CA ARG A 4 28.63 47.64 24.16
C ARG A 4 28.76 46.65 23.00
N LEU A 5 29.76 46.84 22.14
CA LEU A 5 30.06 45.97 21.00
C LEU A 5 30.67 44.62 21.44
N THR A 6 31.42 44.61 22.55
CA THR A 6 32.08 43.41 23.08
C THR A 6 31.09 42.44 23.74
N THR A 7 30.07 42.95 24.43
CA THR A 7 29.03 42.14 25.07
C THR A 7 28.09 41.47 24.06
N THR A 8 27.75 42.15 22.95
CA THR A 8 26.93 41.55 21.89
C THR A 8 27.69 40.48 21.11
N ALA A 9 29.00 40.67 20.88
CA ALA A 9 29.83 39.68 20.18
C ALA A 9 30.02 38.39 20.98
N LEU A 10 30.19 38.47 22.31
CA LEU A 10 30.29 37.28 23.16
C LEU A 10 28.98 36.48 23.21
N SER A 11 27.83 37.16 23.24
CA SER A 11 26.51 36.51 23.28
C SER A 11 26.17 35.75 21.99
N PHE A 12 26.65 36.23 20.83
CA PHE A 12 26.48 35.54 19.56
C PHE A 12 27.42 34.34 19.42
N LEU A 13 28.64 34.42 19.95
CA LEU A 13 29.59 33.30 19.94
C LEU A 13 29.11 32.13 20.81
N THR A 14 28.50 32.42 21.96
CA THR A 14 27.90 31.37 22.83
C THR A 14 26.68 30.73 22.18
N TYR A 15 25.88 31.48 21.42
CA TYR A 15 24.71 30.93 20.72
C TYR A 15 25.11 30.02 19.55
N LEU A 16 26.16 30.39 18.80
CA LEU A 16 26.73 29.55 17.73
C LEU A 16 27.35 28.24 18.25
N LEU A 17 27.97 28.26 19.44
CA LEU A 17 28.51 27.05 20.06
C LEU A 17 27.42 26.11 20.60
N ILE A 18 26.26 26.64 20.99
CA ILE A 18 25.12 25.82 21.46
C ILE A 18 24.37 25.18 20.26
N LEU A 19 24.30 25.84 19.10
CA LEU A 19 23.71 25.25 17.88
C LEU A 19 24.58 24.17 17.24
N SER A 20 25.89 24.13 17.49
CA SER A 20 26.76 23.05 17.00
C SER A 20 26.65 21.74 17.79
N SER A 21 25.88 21.71 18.89
CA SER A 21 25.76 20.52 19.76
C SER A 21 24.50 19.68 19.54
N PHE A 22 23.61 20.07 18.62
CA PHE A 22 22.43 19.29 18.23
C PHE A 22 22.52 18.85 16.77
N SER A 23 23.55 18.06 16.46
CA SER A 23 23.49 17.12 15.34
C SER A 23 23.43 15.73 15.93
N SER A 24 22.26 15.34 16.45
CA SER A 24 21.95 13.93 16.61
C SER A 24 21.71 13.37 15.22
N SER A 25 22.79 13.12 14.50
CA SER A 25 22.76 12.13 13.42
C SER A 25 22.39 10.82 14.10
N THR A 26 21.19 10.31 13.84
CA THR A 26 20.85 8.92 14.08
C THR A 26 21.72 8.09 13.14
N THR A 27 22.98 7.92 13.51
CA THR A 27 23.75 6.79 13.03
C THR A 27 22.97 5.57 13.47
N ILE A 28 22.49 4.78 12.52
CA ILE A 28 22.13 3.39 12.76
C ILE A 28 23.37 2.80 13.42
N HIS A 29 23.35 2.71 14.75
CA HIS A 29 24.40 2.02 15.48
C HIS A 29 24.38 0.60 14.91
N PRO A 30 25.54 0.03 14.51
CA PRO A 30 25.59 -1.39 14.29
C PRO A 30 25.06 -2.02 15.56
N SER A 31 23.91 -2.68 15.46
CA SER A 31 23.43 -3.57 16.49
C SER A 31 24.62 -4.44 16.85
N ASN A 32 24.98 -4.51 18.13
CA ASN A 32 26.11 -5.29 18.64
C ASN A 32 25.79 -6.81 18.59
N SER A 33 25.07 -7.18 17.53
CA SER A 33 24.39 -8.41 17.23
C SER A 33 25.03 -8.91 15.96
N ASP A 34 25.49 -10.16 15.97
CA ASP A 34 26.02 -10.82 14.78
C ASP A 34 24.94 -11.10 13.71
N LYS A 35 23.71 -10.58 13.89
CA LYS A 35 22.57 -10.71 12.99
C LYS A 35 22.70 -9.81 11.76
N VAL A 36 22.13 -10.28 10.65
CA VAL A 36 21.96 -9.52 9.41
C VAL A 36 20.69 -8.68 9.50
N SER A 37 20.81 -7.38 9.24
CA SER A 37 19.64 -6.51 9.12
C SER A 37 18.86 -6.85 7.83
N LEU A 38 17.56 -7.06 7.97
CA LEU A 38 16.60 -7.19 6.89
C LEU A 38 15.50 -6.15 7.11
N ALA A 39 15.30 -5.22 6.18
CA ALA A 39 14.19 -4.28 6.22
C ALA A 39 13.25 -4.50 5.02
N LEU A 40 11.95 -4.52 5.30
CA LEU A 40 10.88 -4.52 4.31
C LEU A 40 10.08 -3.22 4.40
N TYR A 41 10.10 -2.44 3.32
CA TYR A 41 9.20 -1.30 3.15
C TYR A 41 8.08 -1.70 2.20
N TYR A 42 6.83 -1.54 2.64
CA TYR A 42 5.67 -2.12 1.97
C TYR A 42 4.40 -1.27 2.15
N GLU A 43 3.35 -1.67 1.45
CA GLU A 43 2.00 -1.09 1.52
C GLU A 43 1.00 -2.22 1.69
N SER A 44 0.10 -2.07 2.65
CA SER A 44 -0.88 -3.08 3.06
C SER A 44 -1.84 -3.54 1.95
N LEU A 45 -2.13 -2.73 0.92
CA LEU A 45 -2.99 -3.15 -0.20
C LEU A 45 -2.23 -3.41 -1.51
N CYS A 46 -0.91 -3.33 -1.49
CA CYS A 46 -0.12 -3.76 -2.63
C CYS A 46 -0.13 -5.30 -2.72
N PRO A 47 -0.68 -5.92 -3.79
CA PRO A 47 -0.77 -7.38 -3.89
C PRO A 47 0.60 -8.08 -3.88
N TYR A 48 1.66 -7.38 -4.27
CA TYR A 48 3.02 -7.92 -4.29
C TYR A 48 3.71 -7.84 -2.92
N SER A 49 3.38 -6.82 -2.13
CA SER A 49 3.77 -6.73 -0.72
C SER A 49 3.12 -7.86 0.08
N ALA A 50 1.81 -8.01 -0.05
CA ALA A 50 1.04 -9.10 0.56
C ALA A 50 1.62 -10.48 0.19
N ASN A 51 1.86 -10.70 -1.10
CA ASN A 51 2.47 -11.93 -1.57
C ASN A 51 3.88 -12.16 -1.00
N PHE A 52 4.71 -11.13 -0.90
CA PHE A 52 6.04 -11.24 -0.32
C PHE A 52 5.96 -11.63 1.16
N ILE A 53 5.09 -10.99 1.93
CA ILE A 53 4.91 -11.29 3.36
C ILE A 53 4.42 -12.73 3.53
N VAL A 54 3.35 -13.11 2.84
CA VAL A 54 2.68 -14.41 3.01
C VAL A 54 3.50 -15.58 2.46
N ASN A 55 4.11 -15.43 1.28
CA ASN A 55 4.74 -16.57 0.58
C ASN A 55 6.26 -16.60 0.63
N TYR A 56 6.92 -15.54 1.10
CA TYR A 56 8.38 -15.43 1.13
C TYR A 56 8.91 -15.12 2.53
N LEU A 57 8.43 -14.04 3.15
CA LEU A 57 8.91 -13.61 4.47
C LEU A 57 8.49 -14.58 5.57
N ASP A 58 7.28 -15.13 5.49
CA ASP A 58 6.80 -16.15 6.43
C ASP A 58 7.74 -17.35 6.53
N LYS A 59 8.33 -17.79 5.40
CA LYS A 59 9.33 -18.87 5.39
C LYS A 59 10.61 -18.55 6.15
N LEU A 60 10.98 -17.27 6.24
CA LEU A 60 12.08 -16.83 7.10
C LEU A 60 11.65 -16.92 8.56
N VAL A 61 10.45 -16.44 8.89
CA VAL A 61 9.95 -16.39 10.27
C VAL A 61 9.69 -17.78 10.84
N GLU A 62 9.24 -18.74 10.02
CA GLU A 62 9.05 -20.14 10.41
C GLU A 62 10.36 -20.95 10.56
N ASP A 63 11.50 -20.45 10.07
CA ASP A 63 12.81 -21.12 10.18
C ASP A 63 13.61 -20.53 11.36
N ASP A 64 13.49 -21.14 12.54
CA ASP A 64 14.17 -20.70 13.78
C ASP A 64 15.69 -20.50 13.59
N ASP A 65 16.36 -21.37 12.84
CA ASP A 65 17.81 -21.27 12.60
C ASP A 65 18.10 -20.00 11.79
N LEU A 66 17.31 -19.73 10.75
CA LEU A 66 17.48 -18.56 9.89
C LEU A 66 17.03 -17.26 10.58
N LEU A 67 15.90 -17.26 11.28
CA LEU A 67 15.40 -16.12 12.02
C LEU A 67 16.37 -15.71 13.14
N SER A 68 17.06 -16.68 13.76
CA SER A 68 18.05 -16.41 14.81
C SER A 68 19.22 -15.53 14.34
N ILE A 69 19.49 -15.48 13.04
CA ILE A 69 20.57 -14.67 12.44
C ILE A 69 20.05 -13.40 11.75
N VAL A 70 18.76 -13.11 11.82
CA VAL A 70 18.15 -11.94 11.17
C VAL A 70 17.59 -10.98 12.22
N ASP A 71 17.77 -9.69 11.93
CA ASP A 71 17.08 -8.59 12.58
C ASP A 71 16.09 -7.99 11.56
N LEU A 72 14.83 -8.42 11.64
CA LEU A 72 13.77 -8.07 10.68
C LEU A 72 13.06 -6.79 11.13
N TYR A 73 13.01 -5.83 10.22
CA TYR A 73 12.31 -4.55 10.36
C TYR A 73 11.20 -4.41 9.32
N LEU A 74 10.01 -3.98 9.77
CA LEU A 74 8.81 -3.78 8.94
C LEU A 74 8.41 -2.31 8.92
N SER A 75 8.19 -1.77 7.73
CA SER A 75 7.80 -0.37 7.49
C SER A 75 6.53 -0.29 6.62
N PRO A 76 5.33 -0.23 7.23
CA PRO A 76 4.04 -0.15 6.53
C PRO A 76 3.74 1.29 6.08
N TRP A 77 4.39 1.76 5.02
CA TRP A 77 4.15 3.09 4.44
C TRP A 77 4.25 3.08 2.91
N GLY A 78 5.41 2.62 2.42
CA GLY A 78 5.73 2.47 1.00
C GLY A 78 5.52 3.73 0.16
N ASN A 79 4.65 3.65 -0.86
CA ASN A 79 4.43 4.76 -1.80
C ASN A 79 3.43 5.82 -1.30
N ALA A 80 2.94 5.72 -0.06
CA ALA A 80 2.06 6.73 0.52
C ALA A 80 2.71 8.13 0.54
N LYS A 81 1.86 9.16 0.47
CA LYS A 81 2.24 10.57 0.36
C LYS A 81 1.49 11.40 1.39
N ILE A 82 2.18 12.40 1.94
CA ILE A 82 1.57 13.41 2.81
C ILE A 82 1.20 14.63 1.95
N ARG A 83 -0.09 15.00 1.92
CA ARG A 83 -0.54 16.24 1.27
C ARG A 83 -0.16 17.47 2.10
N GLY A 84 -0.18 18.65 1.49
CA GLY A 84 0.12 19.92 2.19
C GLY A 84 -0.81 20.25 3.37
N ASN A 85 -1.98 19.60 3.46
CA ASN A 85 -2.90 19.70 4.61
C ASN A 85 -2.67 18.62 5.68
N GLY A 86 -1.59 17.83 5.57
CA GLY A 86 -1.25 16.75 6.49
C GLY A 86 -1.97 15.42 6.23
N THR A 87 -2.88 15.34 5.25
CA THR A 87 -3.62 14.10 4.97
C THR A 87 -2.75 13.08 4.23
N PHE A 88 -2.78 11.83 4.68
CA PHE A 88 -2.13 10.72 3.99
C PHE A 88 -2.92 10.28 2.76
N VAL A 89 -2.20 9.96 1.69
CA VAL A 89 -2.75 9.47 0.43
C VAL A 89 -1.96 8.26 0.02
N CYS A 90 -2.65 7.13 -0.06
CA CYS A 90 -2.09 5.85 -0.42
C CYS A 90 -2.61 5.44 -1.81
N GLN A 91 -1.81 4.68 -2.57
CA GLN A 91 -2.07 4.37 -3.98
C GLN A 91 -3.38 3.58 -4.16
N HIS A 92 -3.67 2.71 -3.21
CA HIS A 92 -4.85 1.84 -3.25
C HIS A 92 -6.03 2.39 -2.44
N GLY A 93 -5.99 3.68 -2.09
CA GLY A 93 -7.09 4.41 -1.47
C GLY A 93 -7.08 4.40 0.06
N PRO A 94 -8.17 4.85 0.70
CA PRO A 94 -8.18 5.11 2.14
C PRO A 94 -8.10 3.84 2.99
N TYR A 95 -8.51 2.67 2.49
CA TYR A 95 -8.35 1.40 3.20
C TYR A 95 -6.88 1.00 3.35
N GLU A 96 -6.02 1.32 2.37
CA GLU A 96 -4.58 1.11 2.51
C GLU A 96 -3.99 1.99 3.60
N CYS A 97 -4.35 3.28 3.63
CA CYS A 97 -3.87 4.16 4.69
C CYS A 97 -4.34 3.68 6.08
N LEU A 98 -5.58 3.19 6.18
CA LEU A 98 -6.09 2.58 7.41
C LEU A 98 -5.25 1.36 7.82
N LEU A 99 -5.02 0.42 6.90
CA LEU A 99 -4.32 -0.83 7.21
C LEU A 99 -2.82 -0.60 7.48
N ASN A 100 -2.17 0.33 6.76
CA ASN A 100 -0.82 0.79 7.09
C ASN A 100 -0.76 1.28 8.55
N THR A 101 -1.70 2.16 8.94
CA THR A 101 -1.78 2.68 10.32
C THR A 101 -2.06 1.58 11.33
N VAL A 102 -2.94 0.62 11.01
CA VAL A 102 -3.28 -0.52 11.88
C VAL A 102 -2.04 -1.39 12.13
N GLU A 103 -1.28 -1.70 11.08
CA GLU A 103 -0.06 -2.51 11.18
C GLU A 103 1.06 -1.75 11.91
N ALA A 104 1.23 -0.46 11.66
CA ALA A 104 2.10 0.43 12.43
C ALA A 104 1.76 0.40 13.93
N CYS A 105 0.47 0.51 14.26
CA CYS A 105 -0.02 0.41 15.63
C CYS A 105 0.21 -0.97 16.25
N ALA A 106 0.06 -2.05 15.48
CA ALA A 106 0.36 -3.41 15.96
C ALA A 106 1.85 -3.59 16.27
N ILE A 107 2.74 -3.14 15.39
CA ILE A 107 4.19 -3.15 15.61
C ILE A 107 4.55 -2.34 16.86
N HIS A 108 3.94 -1.17 17.05
CA HIS A 108 4.16 -0.36 18.24
C HIS A 108 3.65 -1.02 19.52
N ALA A 109 2.44 -1.57 19.50
CA ALA A 109 1.81 -2.21 20.67
C ALA A 109 2.55 -3.49 21.08
N TRP A 110 3.11 -4.21 20.11
CA TRP A 110 3.77 -5.51 20.28
C TRP A 110 5.18 -5.47 19.69
N PRO A 111 6.15 -4.83 20.37
CA PRO A 111 7.45 -4.49 19.77
C PRO A 111 8.34 -5.69 19.45
N LYS A 112 8.03 -6.89 19.96
CA LYS A 112 8.76 -8.10 19.58
C LYS A 112 8.18 -8.68 18.31
N LEU A 113 9.06 -9.15 17.42
CA LEU A 113 8.68 -9.72 16.13
C LEU A 113 7.70 -10.87 16.27
N GLU A 114 7.96 -11.78 17.22
CA GLU A 114 7.10 -12.92 17.50
C GLU A 114 5.68 -12.55 17.96
N ASP A 115 5.51 -11.32 18.47
CA ASP A 115 4.22 -10.83 18.98
C ASP A 115 3.42 -10.07 17.89
N HIS A 116 4.06 -9.21 17.07
CA HIS A 116 3.34 -8.45 16.03
C HIS A 116 3.25 -9.15 14.67
N PHE A 117 4.26 -9.95 14.28
CA PHE A 117 4.30 -10.54 12.94
C PHE A 117 3.08 -11.43 12.64
N PRO A 118 2.57 -12.27 13.56
CA PRO A 118 1.35 -13.05 13.30
C PRO A 118 0.15 -12.19 12.90
N PHE A 119 -0.01 -11.02 13.52
CA PHE A 119 -1.08 -10.09 13.19
C PHE A 119 -0.88 -9.47 11.80
N VAL A 120 0.32 -8.95 11.50
CA VAL A 120 0.66 -8.41 10.17
C VAL A 120 0.45 -9.47 9.08
N TYR A 121 0.94 -10.69 9.30
CA TYR A 121 0.74 -11.82 8.39
C TYR A 121 -0.73 -12.11 8.15
N CYS A 122 -1.56 -12.13 9.20
CA CYS A 122 -3.00 -12.37 9.06
C CYS A 122 -3.69 -11.30 8.22
N VAL A 123 -3.39 -10.01 8.46
CA VAL A 123 -3.93 -8.90 7.67
C VAL A 123 -3.51 -9.05 6.21
N GLU A 124 -2.23 -9.25 5.95
CA GLU A 124 -1.68 -9.39 4.59
C GLU A 124 -2.16 -10.65 3.87
N LYS A 125 -2.46 -11.73 4.59
CA LYS A 125 -3.14 -12.90 4.05
C LYS A 125 -4.55 -12.57 3.57
N LEU A 126 -5.32 -11.81 4.35
CA LEU A 126 -6.64 -11.34 3.90
C LEU A 126 -6.52 -10.41 2.69
N VAL A 127 -5.50 -9.58 2.60
CA VAL A 127 -5.21 -8.76 1.41
C VAL A 127 -4.93 -9.65 0.20
N TYR A 128 -4.03 -10.62 0.35
CA TYR A 128 -3.67 -11.58 -0.70
C TYR A 128 -4.91 -12.36 -1.20
N GLU A 129 -5.82 -12.72 -0.30
CA GLU A 129 -7.09 -13.38 -0.61
C GLU A 129 -8.21 -12.44 -1.07
N ARG A 130 -7.97 -11.12 -1.12
CA ARG A 130 -8.95 -10.07 -1.45
C ARG A 130 -10.13 -9.97 -0.48
N LYS A 131 -9.88 -10.27 0.79
CA LYS A 131 -10.79 -10.19 1.95
C LYS A 131 -10.35 -9.17 3.00
N TYR A 132 -9.46 -8.23 2.63
CA TYR A 132 -8.94 -7.20 3.54
C TYR A 132 -9.98 -6.39 4.35
N PRO A 133 -11.27 -6.23 3.94
CA PRO A 133 -12.26 -5.61 4.82
C PRO A 133 -12.52 -6.38 6.12
N GLU A 134 -12.15 -7.66 6.17
CA GLU A 134 -12.31 -8.56 7.32
C GLU A 134 -11.13 -8.49 8.31
N TRP A 135 -10.16 -7.57 8.15
CA TRP A 135 -8.92 -7.52 8.92
C TRP A 135 -9.07 -7.61 10.46
N GLU A 136 -10.17 -7.09 11.02
CA GLU A 136 -10.46 -7.19 12.46
C GLU A 136 -10.61 -8.63 12.94
N SER A 137 -10.95 -9.58 12.05
CA SER A 137 -11.04 -11.01 12.39
C SER A 137 -9.70 -11.57 12.85
N CYS A 138 -8.57 -10.93 12.48
CA CYS A 138 -7.25 -11.33 12.93
C CYS A 138 -7.06 -11.24 14.45
N PHE A 139 -7.80 -10.36 15.15
CA PHE A 139 -7.77 -10.34 16.61
C PHE A 139 -8.37 -11.62 17.20
N GLU A 140 -9.53 -12.05 16.69
CA GLU A 140 -10.20 -13.26 17.16
C GLU A 140 -9.42 -14.53 16.77
N GLU A 141 -8.94 -14.62 15.52
CA GLU A 141 -8.17 -15.75 15.01
C GLU A 141 -6.90 -16.01 15.83
N LEU A 142 -6.23 -14.94 16.27
CA LEU A 142 -4.97 -15.02 17.01
C LEU A 142 -5.16 -14.91 18.54
N GLY A 143 -6.38 -14.67 19.02
CA GLY A 143 -6.65 -14.46 20.44
C GLY A 143 -5.99 -13.21 21.03
N LEU A 144 -5.83 -12.15 20.22
CA LEU A 144 -5.19 -10.89 20.61
C LEU A 144 -6.22 -9.91 21.19
N ASP A 145 -5.80 -9.13 22.20
CA ASP A 145 -6.60 -8.00 22.68
C ASP A 145 -6.57 -6.88 21.63
N PRO A 146 -7.71 -6.48 21.04
CA PRO A 146 -7.77 -5.42 20.03
C PRO A 146 -7.51 -4.03 20.60
N LYS A 147 -7.57 -3.85 21.93
CA LYS A 147 -7.56 -2.54 22.58
C LYS A 147 -6.29 -1.73 22.30
N PRO A 148 -5.06 -2.26 22.44
CA PRO A 148 -3.85 -1.48 22.20
C PRO A 148 -3.73 -0.94 20.77
N VAL A 149 -4.13 -1.74 19.78
CA VAL A 149 -4.13 -1.34 18.37
C VAL A 149 -5.25 -0.35 18.09
N SER A 150 -6.46 -0.66 18.55
CA SER A 150 -7.65 0.19 18.37
C SER A 150 -7.48 1.58 18.98
N GLU A 151 -6.97 1.68 20.21
CA GLU A 151 -6.71 2.97 20.85
C GLU A 151 -5.61 3.76 20.13
N CYS A 152 -4.61 3.09 19.56
CA CYS A 152 -3.55 3.73 18.78
C CYS A 152 -4.07 4.39 17.49
N PHE A 153 -4.79 3.66 16.63
CA PHE A 153 -5.22 4.22 15.34
C PHE A 153 -6.43 5.14 15.46
N THR A 154 -7.28 4.97 16.49
CA THR A 154 -8.41 5.89 16.76
C THR A 154 -8.01 7.11 17.60
N GLY A 155 -6.99 7.00 18.44
CA GLY A 155 -6.50 8.06 19.34
C GLY A 155 -5.57 9.07 18.70
N GLY A 156 -5.25 8.91 17.41
CA GLY A 156 -4.37 9.81 16.65
C GLY A 156 -2.87 9.47 16.72
N TYR A 157 -2.46 8.62 17.67
CA TYR A 157 -1.06 8.20 17.78
C TYR A 157 -0.60 7.39 16.56
N GLY A 158 -1.50 6.64 15.92
CA GLY A 158 -1.22 5.99 14.64
C GLY A 158 -0.75 6.97 13.56
N ASN A 159 -1.25 8.22 13.54
CA ASN A 159 -0.76 9.23 12.59
C ASN A 159 0.67 9.68 12.92
N GLU A 160 1.06 9.71 14.20
CA GLU A 160 2.43 10.05 14.59
C GLU A 160 3.41 8.96 14.12
N LEU A 161 3.03 7.68 14.29
CA LEU A 161 3.80 6.54 13.78
C LEU A 161 3.92 6.59 12.24
N GLU A 162 2.83 6.83 11.53
CA GLU A 162 2.85 6.96 10.07
C GLU A 162 3.75 8.11 9.59
N LEU A 163 3.83 9.22 10.33
CA LEU A 163 4.77 10.32 10.01
C LEU A 163 6.23 9.89 10.22
N GLU A 164 6.51 9.06 11.22
CA GLU A 164 7.84 8.48 11.43
C GLU A 164 8.20 7.53 10.27
N TYR A 165 7.31 6.60 9.93
CA TYR A 165 7.47 5.68 8.79
C TYR A 165 7.64 6.44 7.46
N ALA A 166 6.89 7.52 7.27
CA ALA A 166 7.05 8.40 6.12
C ALA A 166 8.44 9.04 6.08
N ALA A 167 8.94 9.54 7.22
CA ALA A 167 10.24 10.20 7.30
C ALA A 167 11.39 9.24 6.97
N GLU A 168 11.40 8.04 7.56
CA GLU A 168 12.43 7.04 7.26
C GLU A 168 12.36 6.52 5.82
N THR A 169 11.15 6.28 5.30
CA THR A 169 10.96 5.75 3.94
C THR A 169 11.41 6.78 2.90
N ASN A 170 11.18 8.08 3.16
CA ASN A 170 11.67 9.17 2.32
C ASN A 170 13.18 9.40 2.46
N ALA A 171 13.79 8.99 3.58
CA ALA A 171 15.22 9.11 3.81
C ALA A 171 16.06 8.00 3.14
N LEU A 172 15.42 6.94 2.63
CA LEU A 172 16.08 5.84 1.92
C LEU A 172 17.06 6.35 0.85
N GLN A 173 18.27 5.78 0.86
CA GLN A 173 19.31 6.04 -0.12
C GLN A 173 19.80 4.71 -0.74
N PRO A 174 19.57 4.48 -2.04
CA PRO A 174 18.77 5.29 -2.95
C PRO A 174 17.27 5.28 -2.58
N PRO A 175 16.48 6.27 -3.02
CA PRO A 175 15.03 6.25 -2.83
C PRO A 175 14.41 5.00 -3.44
N HIS A 176 13.47 4.38 -2.73
CA HIS A 176 12.70 3.25 -3.25
C HIS A 176 11.94 3.67 -4.53
N LYS A 177 11.85 2.75 -5.49
CA LYS A 177 11.17 2.96 -6.79
C LYS A 177 9.82 2.27 -6.89
N TYR A 178 9.58 1.32 -6.00
CA TYR A 178 8.40 0.47 -5.92
C TYR A 178 8.37 -0.19 -4.54
N VAL A 179 7.27 -0.87 -4.23
CA VAL A 179 7.17 -1.82 -3.13
C VAL A 179 6.72 -3.21 -3.62
N PRO A 180 7.07 -4.32 -2.93
CA PRO A 180 7.91 -4.38 -1.73
C PRO A 180 9.35 -3.94 -2.02
N TRP A 181 9.93 -3.15 -1.12
CA TRP A 181 11.32 -2.71 -1.18
C TRP A 181 12.13 -3.40 -0.08
N VAL A 182 12.95 -4.37 -0.48
CA VAL A 182 13.70 -5.23 0.42
C VAL A 182 15.16 -4.79 0.49
N VAL A 183 15.65 -4.59 1.71
CA VAL A 183 17.02 -4.15 1.99
C VAL A 183 17.69 -5.16 2.92
N VAL A 184 18.84 -5.70 2.52
CA VAL A 184 19.65 -6.62 3.33
C VAL A 184 21.01 -6.00 3.59
N ASP A 185 21.39 -5.85 4.86
CA ASP A 185 22.64 -5.21 5.29
C ASP A 185 22.88 -3.84 4.60
N GLY A 186 21.82 -3.04 4.53
CA GLY A 186 21.82 -1.73 3.86
C GLY A 186 21.82 -1.76 2.32
N GLN A 187 21.79 -2.94 1.70
CA GLN A 187 21.77 -3.09 0.23
C GLN A 187 20.35 -3.38 -0.28
N PRO A 188 19.74 -2.51 -1.10
CA PRO A 188 18.47 -2.81 -1.74
C PRO A 188 18.66 -3.91 -2.80
N LEU A 189 17.74 -4.88 -2.82
CA LEU A 189 17.87 -6.09 -3.65
C LEU A 189 17.32 -5.95 -5.08
N TYR A 190 16.59 -4.88 -5.36
CA TYR A 190 15.96 -4.61 -6.65
C TYR A 190 15.15 -5.81 -7.21
N GLU A 191 15.47 -6.31 -8.40
CA GLU A 191 14.75 -7.40 -9.06
C GLU A 191 14.95 -8.76 -8.37
N ASP A 192 15.96 -8.88 -7.49
CA ASP A 192 16.28 -10.09 -6.75
C ASP A 192 15.64 -10.13 -5.36
N TYR A 193 14.69 -9.24 -5.05
CA TYR A 193 14.08 -9.14 -3.72
C TYR A 193 13.48 -10.47 -3.21
N GLU A 194 13.01 -11.34 -4.10
CA GLU A 194 12.52 -12.69 -3.77
C GLU A 194 13.62 -13.66 -3.30
N ASP A 195 14.89 -13.43 -3.67
CA ASP A 195 16.06 -14.24 -3.29
C ASP A 195 16.77 -13.70 -2.02
N PHE A 196 16.06 -12.91 -1.20
CA PHE A 196 16.61 -12.26 0.00
C PHE A 196 17.33 -13.22 0.97
N ILE A 197 16.91 -14.48 1.07
CA ILE A 197 17.58 -15.51 1.89
C ILE A 197 19.03 -15.72 1.42
N THR A 198 19.28 -15.79 0.11
CA THR A 198 20.64 -15.91 -0.42
C THR A 198 21.49 -14.70 -0.03
N TYR A 199 20.92 -13.51 -0.06
CA TYR A 199 21.61 -12.28 0.35
C TYR A 199 21.89 -12.24 1.86
N ILE A 200 20.94 -12.68 2.70
CA ILE A 200 21.13 -12.85 4.15
C ILE A 200 22.32 -13.78 4.40
N CYS A 201 22.31 -14.96 3.78
CA CYS A 201 23.37 -15.95 3.95
C CYS A 201 24.75 -15.44 3.50
N LYS A 202 24.82 -14.60 2.47
CA LYS A 202 26.06 -13.95 2.03
C LYS A 202 26.54 -12.85 2.98
N ALA A 203 25.62 -12.11 3.59
CA ALA A 203 25.92 -11.01 4.49
C ALA A 203 26.28 -11.49 5.91
N TYR A 204 25.78 -12.67 6.33
CA TYR A 204 26.02 -13.22 7.65
C TYR A 204 27.49 -13.57 7.89
N LYS A 205 28.04 -13.06 8.99
CA LYS A 205 29.46 -13.22 9.37
C LYS A 205 29.68 -14.17 10.54
N GLY A 206 28.61 -14.70 11.13
CA GLY A 206 28.69 -15.63 12.26
C GLY A 206 29.13 -17.03 11.83
N THR A 207 29.65 -17.80 12.79
CA THR A 207 30.25 -19.12 12.53
C THR A 207 29.21 -20.24 12.40
N ALA A 208 28.04 -20.10 13.02
CA ALA A 208 26.96 -21.07 12.95
C ALA A 208 26.02 -20.71 11.79
N THR A 209 26.31 -21.22 10.60
CA THR A 209 25.50 -20.97 9.40
C THR A 209 24.23 -21.82 9.39
N PRO A 210 23.03 -21.22 9.25
CA PRO A 210 21.77 -21.96 9.11
C PRO A 210 21.78 -22.95 7.95
N LYS A 211 21.01 -24.04 8.05
CA LYS A 211 20.90 -25.05 6.98
C LYS A 211 20.40 -24.46 5.66
N ALA A 212 19.51 -23.46 5.72
CA ALA A 212 19.02 -22.74 4.56
C ALA A 212 20.16 -22.13 3.71
N CYS A 213 21.24 -21.69 4.36
CA CYS A 213 22.42 -21.12 3.70
C CYS A 213 23.32 -22.14 2.98
N ASN A 214 23.17 -23.43 3.31
CA ASN A 214 23.97 -24.52 2.71
C ASN A 214 23.32 -25.11 1.46
N LYS A 215 22.10 -24.70 1.10
CA LYS A 215 21.46 -25.14 -0.14
C LYS A 215 22.06 -24.36 -1.31
N GLN A 216 22.90 -25.02 -2.12
CA GLN A 216 23.25 -24.52 -3.45
C GLN A 216 21.93 -24.24 -4.21
N SER A 217 21.68 -22.98 -4.56
CA SER A 217 20.48 -22.51 -5.24
C SER A 217 19.97 -23.51 -6.29
N ARG A 218 18.79 -24.10 -6.07
CA ARG A 218 18.02 -24.78 -7.11
C ARG A 218 17.07 -23.82 -7.84
N HIS A 219 17.21 -22.51 -7.64
CA HIS A 219 16.36 -21.49 -8.26
C HIS A 219 17.11 -20.58 -9.25
N SER A 220 18.19 -21.06 -9.84
CA SER A 220 18.76 -20.46 -11.05
C SER A 220 18.73 -21.45 -12.21
N ILE A 221 17.54 -21.81 -12.67
CA ILE A 221 17.36 -21.97 -14.12
C ILE A 221 17.02 -20.57 -14.61
N PRO A 222 17.91 -19.88 -15.35
CA PRO A 222 17.51 -18.70 -16.09
C PRO A 222 16.57 -19.20 -17.19
N ARG A 223 15.29 -19.36 -16.87
CA ARG A 223 14.26 -19.31 -17.89
C ARG A 223 14.41 -17.92 -18.45
N ALA A 224 14.77 -17.80 -19.72
CA ALA A 224 14.85 -16.52 -20.40
C ALA A 224 13.55 -15.75 -20.12
N LYS A 225 13.56 -14.87 -19.12
CA LYS A 225 12.42 -14.02 -18.82
C LYS A 225 12.45 -13.01 -19.95
N ALA A 226 11.54 -13.18 -20.91
CA ALA A 226 11.12 -12.07 -21.76
C ALA A 226 10.93 -10.84 -20.84
N LYS A 227 11.30 -9.64 -21.30
CA LYS A 227 11.20 -8.36 -20.56
C LYS A 227 9.80 -8.18 -19.95
N SER A 228 9.54 -8.80 -18.82
CA SER A 228 8.28 -8.73 -18.08
C SER A 228 8.49 -7.66 -17.04
N ILE A 229 7.57 -6.70 -17.01
CA ILE A 229 7.51 -5.70 -15.94
C ILE A 229 7.52 -6.44 -14.60
N PRO A 230 8.46 -6.14 -13.68
CA PRO A 230 8.51 -6.75 -12.37
C PRO A 230 7.15 -6.68 -11.65
N PRO A 231 6.71 -7.77 -10.99
CA PRO A 231 5.46 -7.82 -10.24
C PRO A 231 5.60 -7.01 -8.93
N VAL A 232 5.55 -5.67 -9.04
CA VAL A 232 5.73 -4.72 -7.93
C VAL A 232 4.74 -3.55 -8.07
N CYS A 233 4.45 -2.85 -6.96
CA CYS A 233 3.68 -1.60 -6.98
C CYS A 233 4.64 -0.42 -7.16
N TYR A 234 4.66 0.15 -8.35
CA TYR A 234 5.54 1.27 -8.67
C TYR A 234 5.09 2.56 -7.99
N ARG A 235 6.07 3.31 -7.51
CA ARG A 235 5.82 4.65 -6.99
C ARG A 235 5.29 5.53 -8.11
N ASP A 236 4.13 6.15 -7.88
CA ASP A 236 3.49 6.97 -8.91
C ASP A 236 4.38 8.11 -9.41
N THR A 237 4.51 8.17 -10.74
CA THR A 237 5.00 9.35 -11.44
C THR A 237 3.84 10.34 -11.65
N ILE A 238 4.14 11.60 -11.94
CA ILE A 238 3.13 12.68 -12.06
C ILE A 238 1.96 12.30 -13.01
N VAL A 239 2.20 11.47 -14.03
CA VAL A 239 1.18 11.02 -14.98
C VAL A 239 0.20 10.02 -14.37
N SER A 240 0.65 9.08 -13.52
CA SER A 240 -0.26 8.13 -12.88
C SER A 240 -1.11 8.79 -11.79
N THR A 241 -0.57 9.77 -11.06
CA THR A 241 -1.35 10.54 -10.08
C THR A 241 -2.56 11.28 -10.67
N LEU A 242 -2.47 11.74 -11.93
CA LEU A 242 -3.60 12.37 -12.62
C LEU A 242 -4.67 11.35 -13.00
N LEU A 243 -4.25 10.19 -13.52
CA LEU A 243 -5.16 9.11 -13.92
C LEU A 243 -5.87 8.49 -12.70
N GLU A 244 -5.17 8.33 -11.58
CA GLU A 244 -5.74 7.83 -10.32
C GLU A 244 -6.63 8.85 -9.63
N SER A 245 -6.30 10.14 -9.68
CA SER A 245 -7.20 11.19 -9.20
C SER A 245 -8.53 11.17 -9.96
N ILE A 246 -8.47 10.94 -11.28
CA ILE A 246 -9.67 10.76 -12.11
C ILE A 246 -10.41 9.49 -11.69
N ARG A 247 -9.72 8.34 -11.53
CA ARG A 247 -10.33 7.06 -11.12
C ARG A 247 -10.98 7.14 -9.75
N SER A 248 -10.31 7.74 -8.76
CA SER A 248 -10.82 7.95 -7.40
C SER A 248 -12.04 8.85 -7.40
N ALA A 249 -12.01 9.96 -8.14
CA ALA A 249 -13.17 10.83 -8.32
C ALA A 249 -14.35 10.10 -8.96
N THR A 250 -14.11 9.24 -9.96
CA THR A 250 -15.17 8.43 -10.57
C THR A 250 -15.74 7.39 -9.61
N SER A 251 -14.91 6.72 -8.80
CA SER A 251 -15.36 5.74 -7.81
C SER A 251 -16.19 6.38 -6.70
N LEU A 252 -15.71 7.50 -6.14
CA LEU A 252 -16.43 8.26 -5.12
C LEU A 252 -17.77 8.77 -5.67
N TRP A 253 -17.78 9.27 -6.91
CA TRP A 253 -19.01 9.68 -7.58
C TRP A 253 -19.98 8.49 -7.73
N MET A 254 -19.53 7.34 -8.22
CA MET A 254 -20.36 6.12 -8.33
C MET A 254 -20.93 5.68 -6.98
N HIS A 255 -20.13 5.70 -5.91
CA HIS A 255 -20.61 5.37 -4.56
C HIS A 255 -21.63 6.39 -4.02
N THR A 256 -21.42 7.69 -4.25
CA THR A 256 -22.41 8.73 -3.88
C THR A 256 -23.71 8.61 -4.66
N GLN A 257 -23.65 8.25 -5.95
CA GLN A 257 -24.85 8.02 -6.76
C GLN A 257 -25.58 6.74 -6.35
N LEU A 258 -24.85 5.64 -6.08
CA LEU A 258 -25.44 4.38 -5.62
C LEU A 258 -26.14 4.55 -4.26
N SER A 259 -25.50 5.28 -3.33
CA SER A 259 -26.08 5.57 -2.01
C SER A 259 -27.25 6.55 -2.07
N ALA A 260 -27.26 7.52 -3.00
CA ALA A 260 -28.42 8.37 -3.26
C ALA A 260 -29.60 7.56 -3.86
N CYS A 261 -29.30 6.61 -4.75
CA CYS A 261 -30.31 5.74 -5.37
C CYS A 261 -30.95 4.78 -4.34
N LEU A 262 -30.15 4.18 -3.46
CA LEU A 262 -30.62 3.34 -2.34
C LEU A 262 -31.50 4.11 -1.33
N LYS A 263 -31.28 5.42 -1.17
CA LYS A 263 -32.12 6.28 -0.31
C LYS A 263 -33.46 6.65 -0.94
N LEU A 264 -33.51 6.75 -2.27
CA LEU A 264 -34.74 7.02 -3.01
C LEU A 264 -35.61 5.77 -3.19
N PHE A 265 -35.00 4.57 -3.12
CA PHE A 265 -35.68 3.28 -3.27
C PHE A 265 -35.23 2.29 -2.18
N PRO A 266 -35.83 2.32 -0.98
CA PRO A 266 -35.54 1.31 0.05
C PRO A 266 -36.05 -0.08 -0.40
N PRO A 267 -35.33 -1.17 -0.06
CA PRO A 267 -35.60 -2.47 -0.67
C PRO A 267 -36.89 -3.10 -0.14
N LEU A 268 -37.80 -3.43 -1.06
CA LEU A 268 -38.79 -4.47 -0.84
C LEU A 268 -38.17 -5.81 -1.28
N PHE A 269 -38.09 -6.73 -0.32
CA PHE A 269 -37.80 -8.16 -0.42
C PHE A 269 -36.36 -8.67 -0.26
N SER A 270 -36.34 -9.82 0.42
CA SER A 270 -35.27 -10.62 0.98
C SER A 270 -34.66 -11.62 0.00
N THR A 271 -33.51 -12.17 0.41
CA THR A 271 -32.83 -13.40 -0.01
C THR A 271 -31.95 -13.38 -1.28
N GLU A 272 -30.67 -13.65 -0.99
CA GLU A 272 -29.56 -14.19 -1.77
C GLU A 272 -29.82 -14.57 -3.25
N HIS A 273 -29.17 -13.81 -4.16
CA HIS A 273 -28.78 -14.09 -5.56
C HIS A 273 -28.99 -12.92 -6.55
N TYR A 274 -28.85 -11.66 -6.13
CA TYR A 274 -29.23 -10.53 -6.98
C TYR A 274 -28.22 -9.39 -7.16
N LEU A 275 -27.00 -9.43 -6.60
CA LEU A 275 -26.13 -8.24 -6.67
C LEU A 275 -25.69 -7.85 -8.10
N SER A 276 -25.46 -8.83 -8.99
CA SER A 276 -25.09 -8.57 -10.40
C SER A 276 -26.29 -8.09 -11.24
N MET A 277 -27.47 -8.69 -11.03
CA MET A 277 -28.67 -8.38 -11.82
C MET A 277 -29.32 -7.07 -11.39
N THR A 278 -29.20 -6.69 -10.11
CA THR A 278 -29.70 -5.43 -9.56
C THR A 278 -28.90 -4.21 -10.06
N ILE A 279 -27.58 -4.32 -10.21
CA ILE A 279 -26.76 -3.25 -10.83
C ILE A 279 -27.18 -3.03 -12.29
N TYR A 280 -27.38 -4.12 -13.04
CA TYR A 280 -27.85 -4.06 -14.41
C TYR A 280 -29.23 -3.39 -14.50
N TYR A 281 -30.19 -3.79 -13.65
CA TYR A 281 -31.54 -3.22 -13.64
C TYR A 281 -31.58 -1.75 -13.20
N LEU A 282 -30.76 -1.33 -12.22
CA LEU A 282 -30.65 0.07 -11.78
C LEU A 282 -30.05 0.98 -12.85
N MET A 283 -29.06 0.50 -13.61
CA MET A 283 -28.54 1.22 -14.78
C MET A 283 -29.59 1.35 -15.90
N THR A 284 -30.39 0.30 -16.14
CA THR A 284 -31.47 0.32 -17.14
C THR A 284 -32.62 1.24 -16.72
N LEU A 285 -33.03 1.22 -15.45
CA LEU A 285 -34.09 2.10 -14.91
C LEU A 285 -33.71 3.59 -14.93
N CYS A 286 -32.42 3.93 -14.78
CA CYS A 286 -31.95 5.30 -14.99
C CYS A 286 -32.00 5.74 -16.46
N CYS A 287 -31.97 4.80 -17.41
CA CYS A 287 -32.04 5.09 -18.85
C CYS A 287 -33.49 5.20 -19.37
N ASP A 288 -34.47 4.56 -18.72
CA ASP A 288 -35.87 4.50 -19.19
C ASP A 288 -36.76 5.70 -18.82
N CYS A 289 -36.17 6.86 -18.49
CA CYS A 289 -36.89 8.13 -18.62
C CYS A 289 -36.98 8.56 -20.10
N GLY A 290 -37.65 7.72 -20.90
CA GLY A 290 -38.31 8.05 -22.16
C GLY A 290 -37.44 8.52 -23.32
N ILE A 291 -36.80 7.59 -24.03
CA ILE A 291 -36.65 7.57 -25.51
C ILE A 291 -36.45 6.10 -25.91
N GLY A 292 -37.37 5.54 -26.68
CA GLY A 292 -37.25 4.18 -27.21
C GLY A 292 -36.23 4.11 -28.34
N ILE A 293 -35.32 3.14 -28.29
CA ILE A 293 -34.48 2.72 -29.43
C ILE A 293 -34.61 1.21 -29.57
N TRP A 294 -35.14 0.77 -30.72
CA TRP A 294 -35.16 -0.63 -31.14
C TRP A 294 -33.75 -1.06 -31.57
N LEU A 295 -33.29 -2.22 -31.12
CA LEU A 295 -32.12 -2.91 -31.68
C LEU A 295 -32.49 -4.36 -32.00
N ASP A 296 -32.28 -4.70 -33.27
CA ASP A 296 -32.64 -5.94 -33.95
C ASP A 296 -31.67 -7.09 -33.58
N ASP A 297 -32.23 -8.27 -33.33
CA ASP A 297 -31.54 -9.48 -32.88
C ASP A 297 -30.78 -10.18 -34.02
N LYS A 298 -29.42 -10.19 -34.06
CA LYS A 298 -28.60 -11.27 -34.66
C LYS A 298 -27.12 -11.33 -34.20
N LEU A 299 -26.78 -12.41 -33.46
CA LEU A 299 -25.58 -13.28 -33.59
C LEU A 299 -24.16 -12.79 -33.13
N PRO A 300 -23.16 -13.69 -32.91
CA PRO A 300 -22.93 -14.54 -31.74
C PRO A 300 -21.55 -14.34 -31.05
N LEU A 301 -21.33 -15.05 -29.93
CA LEU A 301 -20.09 -15.20 -29.15
C LEU A 301 -18.78 -15.17 -29.98
N LEU A 302 -17.82 -14.33 -29.59
CA LEU A 302 -16.39 -14.56 -29.84
C LEU A 302 -15.52 -13.89 -28.75
N HIS A 303 -14.57 -14.65 -28.20
CA HIS A 303 -13.52 -14.21 -27.28
C HIS A 303 -12.53 -13.27 -27.97
N ALA A 304 -12.29 -12.07 -27.43
CA ALA A 304 -11.03 -11.32 -27.57
C ALA A 304 -10.97 -10.15 -26.57
N LEU A 305 -9.77 -9.88 -26.07
CA LEU A 305 -9.40 -8.77 -25.19
C LEU A 305 -9.87 -7.42 -25.76
N ASP A 306 -10.73 -6.69 -25.04
CA ASP A 306 -11.13 -5.32 -25.41
C ASP A 306 -10.80 -4.35 -24.26
N MET A 307 -9.92 -3.38 -24.55
CA MET A 307 -9.72 -2.20 -23.71
C MET A 307 -10.87 -1.22 -23.97
N VAL A 308 -11.66 -0.91 -22.95
CA VAL A 308 -12.75 0.08 -23.05
C VAL A 308 -12.21 1.45 -22.67
N LEU A 309 -12.17 2.39 -23.63
CA LEU A 309 -11.91 3.81 -23.34
C LEU A 309 -13.26 4.53 -23.21
N TYR A 310 -13.52 5.13 -22.05
CA TYR A 310 -14.73 5.90 -21.81
C TYR A 310 -14.51 7.37 -22.19
N THR A 311 -15.37 7.91 -23.06
CA THR A 311 -15.43 9.37 -23.28
C THR A 311 -16.79 9.87 -22.80
N VAL A 312 -16.77 10.85 -21.89
CA VAL A 312 -17.99 11.48 -21.36
C VAL A 312 -18.29 12.72 -22.18
N ALA A 313 -19.42 12.74 -22.89
CA ALA A 313 -19.93 13.93 -23.56
C ALA A 313 -21.09 14.52 -22.75
N LEU A 314 -20.98 15.80 -22.42
CA LEU A 314 -22.05 16.58 -21.79
C LEU A 314 -22.91 17.22 -22.89
N SER A 315 -24.21 16.95 -22.87
CA SER A 315 -25.18 17.69 -23.69
C SER A 315 -26.23 18.36 -22.81
N VAL A 316 -26.65 19.56 -23.22
CA VAL A 316 -27.62 20.40 -22.49
C VAL A 316 -28.94 20.33 -23.23
N SER A 317 -30.00 19.87 -22.54
CA SER A 317 -31.35 19.90 -23.09
C SER A 317 -31.86 21.35 -23.17
N PRO A 318 -32.32 21.84 -24.34
CA PRO A 318 -32.72 23.24 -24.50
C PRO A 318 -34.00 23.63 -23.75
N THR A 319 -34.79 22.66 -23.28
CA THR A 319 -36.14 22.91 -22.76
C THR A 319 -36.30 22.67 -21.26
N SER A 320 -35.37 21.96 -20.60
CA SER A 320 -35.47 21.63 -19.17
C SER A 320 -34.27 22.11 -18.33
N GLY A 321 -33.18 22.55 -18.95
CA GLY A 321 -31.97 22.98 -18.22
C GLY A 321 -31.27 21.86 -17.42
N ILE A 322 -31.66 20.60 -17.64
CA ILE A 322 -31.08 19.43 -16.98
C ILE A 322 -29.87 18.96 -17.79
N PHE A 323 -28.76 18.71 -17.10
CA PHE A 323 -27.55 18.12 -17.68
C PHE A 323 -27.76 16.62 -17.88
N CYS A 324 -27.78 16.16 -19.13
CA CYS A 324 -27.77 14.73 -19.45
C CYS A 324 -26.34 14.29 -19.71
N LEU A 325 -25.86 13.33 -18.91
CA LEU A 325 -24.59 12.66 -19.12
C LEU A 325 -24.84 11.45 -20.03
N SER A 326 -24.41 11.52 -21.28
CA SER A 326 -24.50 10.38 -22.19
C SER A 326 -23.17 9.64 -22.17
N LEU A 327 -23.18 8.39 -21.68
CA LEU A 327 -22.03 7.51 -21.79
C LEU A 327 -22.03 6.91 -23.20
N ILE A 328 -21.17 7.42 -24.09
CA ILE A 328 -21.04 6.88 -25.45
C ILE A 328 -19.97 5.78 -25.42
N LEU A 329 -20.38 4.53 -25.64
CA LEU A 329 -19.48 3.41 -25.89
C LEU A 329 -18.95 3.52 -27.32
N VAL A 330 -17.72 4.01 -27.49
CA VAL A 330 -17.04 3.97 -28.78
C VAL A 330 -16.13 2.75 -28.83
N LYS A 331 -16.47 1.76 -29.65
CA LYS A 331 -15.58 0.64 -29.97
C LYS A 331 -14.56 1.12 -31.00
N ALA A 332 -13.34 1.44 -30.55
CA ALA A 332 -12.23 1.77 -31.44
C ALA A 332 -11.53 0.48 -31.89
N THR A 333 -11.78 0.06 -33.13
CA THR A 333 -11.02 -1.02 -33.77
C THR A 333 -9.73 -0.41 -34.32
N ILE A 334 -8.56 -0.74 -33.74
CA ILE A 334 -7.26 -0.38 -34.33
C ILE A 334 -6.99 -1.37 -35.46
N HIS A 335 -6.85 -0.86 -36.69
CA HIS A 335 -6.44 -1.64 -37.87
C HIS A 335 -4.93 -1.64 -38.05
#